data_AF-A0A6B3FYL2-F1
#
_entry.id   AF-A0A6B3FYL2-F1
#
_cell.length_a   1.000
_cell.length_b   1.000
_cell.length_c   1.000
_cell.angle_alpha   90.00
_cell.angle_beta   90.00
_cell.angle_gamma   90.00
#
_symmetry.space_group_name_H-M   'P 1'
#
loop_
_entity.id
_entity.type
_entity.pdbx_description
1 polymer ?
#
loop_
_entity_poly.entity_id
_entity_poly.type
_entity_poly.pdbx_seq_one_letter_code
_entity_poly.pdbx_strand_id
1 'polypeptide(L)' 'TADEEDRFVIAQANATLNDELRFTEPRVLVRRRGGEVDYVPGTDVDYMDVSPRQMVSVATAMIPFLEHDDANR' A
#
# COMPACT_ATOMS: atom_id res chain seq x y z
N THR A 1 15.28 1.65 9.21
CA THR A 1 15.73 0.63 8.21
C THR A 1 14.56 -0.29 7.92
N ALA A 2 14.63 -1.20 6.93
CA ALA A 2 13.51 -2.09 6.56
C ALA A 2 12.88 -2.84 7.76
N ASP A 3 13.66 -3.08 8.81
CA ASP A 3 13.22 -3.71 10.07
C ASP A 3 12.23 -2.87 10.89
N GLU A 4 12.17 -1.55 10.64
CA GLU A 4 11.26 -0.66 11.36
C GLU A 4 9.85 -0.70 10.80
N GLU A 5 9.70 -0.95 9.50
CA GLU A 5 8.42 -1.06 8.78
C GLU A 5 7.62 -2.27 9.27
N ASP A 6 8.33 -3.37 9.59
CA ASP A 6 7.78 -4.60 10.14
C ASP A 6 6.98 -4.42 11.45
N ARG A 7 7.15 -3.28 12.14
CA ARG A 7 6.45 -2.99 13.40
C ARG A 7 5.11 -2.30 13.20
N PHE A 8 4.81 -1.88 11.97
CA PHE A 8 3.67 -1.02 11.68
C PHE A 8 2.69 -1.69 10.74
N VAL A 9 1.43 -1.28 10.85
CA VAL A 9 0.35 -1.68 9.97
C VAL A 9 0.19 -0.62 8.89
N ILE A 10 0.43 -1.01 7.63
CA ILE A 10 0.53 -0.05 6.52
C ILE A 10 -0.58 -0.29 5.51
N ALA A 11 -1.41 0.73 5.30
CA ALA A 11 -2.44 0.74 4.28
C ALA A 11 -1.86 1.00 2.88
N GLN A 12 -2.53 0.46 1.87
CA GLN A 12 -2.18 0.70 0.48
C GLN A 12 -2.57 2.12 0.03
N ALA A 13 -1.82 2.68 -0.91
CA ALA A 13 -2.05 4.03 -1.45
C ALA A 13 -3.38 4.20 -2.20
N ASN A 14 -4.03 3.10 -2.59
CA ASN A 14 -5.31 3.09 -3.29
C ASN A 14 -6.52 2.91 -2.36
N ALA A 15 -6.33 2.88 -1.04
CA ALA A 15 -7.45 2.81 -0.09
C ALA A 15 -8.31 4.08 -0.18
N THR A 16 -9.63 3.91 -0.19
CA THR A 16 -10.56 5.02 -0.39
C THR A 16 -10.66 5.88 0.88
N LEU A 17 -10.43 7.18 0.72
CA LEU A 17 -10.54 8.17 1.79
C LEU A 17 -11.71 9.12 1.53
N ASN A 18 -12.34 9.61 2.59
CA ASN A 18 -13.32 10.69 2.53
C ASN A 18 -12.62 12.07 2.50
N ASP A 19 -13.40 13.14 2.38
CA ASP A 19 -12.89 14.53 2.33
C ASP A 19 -12.16 14.96 3.62
N GLU A 20 -12.34 14.22 4.72
CA GLU A 20 -11.66 14.43 6.00
C GLU A 20 -10.41 13.55 6.16
N LEU A 21 -9.96 12.89 5.08
CA LEU A 21 -8.83 11.96 5.04
C LEU A 21 -9.00 10.75 5.98
N ARG A 22 -10.23 10.28 6.15
CA ARG A 22 -10.55 9.02 6.86
C ARG A 22 -10.94 7.92 5.88
N PHE A 23 -10.58 6.69 6.21
CA PHE A 23 -11.00 5.52 5.46
C PHE A 23 -12.52 5.45 5.36
N THR A 24 -13.03 5.26 4.14
CA THR A 24 -14.47 5.12 3.91
C THR A 24 -14.97 3.72 4.28
N GLU A 25 -14.11 2.72 4.12
CA GLU A 25 -14.40 1.34 4.44
C GLU A 25 -14.13 1.07 5.94
N PRO A 26 -14.97 0.25 6.60
CA PRO A 26 -14.76 -0.12 8.00
C PRO A 26 -13.54 -1.01 8.21
N ARG A 27 -13.10 -1.72 7.15
CA ARG A 27 -11.88 -2.52 7.15
C ARG A 27 -11.02 -2.18 5.94
N VAL A 28 -9.73 -1.99 6.17
CA VAL A 28 -8.74 -1.55 5.19
C VAL A 28 -7.76 -2.69 4.93
N LEU A 29 -7.42 -2.91 3.66
CA LEU A 29 -6.38 -3.84 3.26
C LEU A 29 -5.00 -3.28 3.64
N VAL A 30 -4.24 -4.04 4.42
CA VAL A 30 -2.95 -3.62 4.95
C VAL A 30 -1.88 -4.68 4.71
N ARG A 31 -0.62 -4.24 4.66
CA ARG A 31 0.53 -5.13 4.79
C ARG A 31 1.07 -5.09 6.22
N ARG A 32 1.51 -6.25 6.70
CA ARG A 32 2.17 -6.46 7.99
C ARG A 32 3.54 -7.10 7.79
N ARG A 33 4.26 -7.28 8.90
CA ARG A 33 5.55 -7.97 8.99
C ARG A 33 5.62 -9.20 8.08
N GLY A 34 6.71 -9.30 7.32
CA GLY A 34 6.95 -10.46 6.45
C GLY A 34 6.08 -10.52 5.19
N GLY A 35 5.37 -9.43 4.85
CA GLY A 35 4.56 -9.34 3.63
C GLY A 35 3.17 -9.98 3.77
N GLU A 36 2.73 -10.29 4.98
CA GLU A 36 1.37 -10.77 5.22
C GLU A 36 0.36 -9.68 4.90
N VAL A 37 -0.73 -10.07 4.25
CA VAL A 37 -1.84 -9.19 3.86
C VAL A 37 -3.04 -9.51 4.75
N ASP A 38 -3.61 -8.49 5.38
CA ASP A 38 -4.76 -8.62 6.28
C ASP A 38 -5.74 -7.45 6.09
N TYR A 39 -6.94 -7.57 6.66
CA TYR A 39 -7.94 -6.52 6.75
C TYR A 39 -8.10 -6.06 8.20
N VAL A 40 -7.86 -4.78 8.49
CA VAL A 40 -7.95 -4.23 9.85
C VAL A 40 -8.92 -3.04 9.91
N PRO A 41 -9.46 -2.69 11.09
CA PRO A 41 -10.12 -1.40 11.27
C PRO A 41 -9.20 -0.25 10.85
N GLY A 42 -9.75 0.79 10.21
CA GLY A 42 -8.96 1.96 9.79
C GLY A 42 -8.29 2.71 10.96
N THR A 43 -8.76 2.51 12.18
CA THR A 43 -8.15 3.05 13.42
C THR A 43 -6.86 2.34 13.82
N ASP A 44 -6.63 1.13 13.31
CA ASP A 44 -5.49 0.29 13.64
C ASP A 44 -4.38 0.40 12.57
N VAL A 45 -4.52 1.35 11.64
CA VAL A 45 -3.54 1.66 10.59
C VAL A 45 -2.59 2.73 11.12
N ASP A 46 -1.28 2.45 11.08
CA ASP A 46 -0.25 3.39 11.53
C ASP A 46 0.18 4.34 10.40
N TYR A 47 0.34 3.81 9.19
CA TYR A 47 0.81 4.56 8.02
C TYR A 47 0.13 4.12 6.72
N MET A 48 0.34 4.89 5.65
CA MET A 48 -0.15 4.59 4.30
C MET A 48 0.96 4.80 3.29
N ASP A 49 1.00 3.97 2.24
CA ASP A 49 1.89 4.18 1.09
C ASP A 49 1.60 5.53 0.41
N VAL A 50 2.65 6.24 -0.01
CA VAL A 50 2.52 7.54 -0.66
C VAL A 50 2.10 7.40 -2.12
N SER A 51 2.47 6.29 -2.76
CA SER A 51 2.18 6.05 -4.18
C SER A 51 2.10 4.57 -4.50
N PRO A 52 1.19 4.15 -5.40
CA PRO A 52 1.19 2.79 -5.96
C PRO A 52 2.50 2.44 -6.70
N ARG A 53 3.29 3.45 -7.08
CA ARG A 53 4.59 3.28 -7.75
C ARG A 53 5.78 3.22 -6.80
N GLN A 54 5.53 3.19 -5.49
CA GLN A 54 6.60 3.23 -4.47
C GLN A 54 7.56 2.03 -4.55
N MET A 55 7.10 0.89 -5.08
CA MET A 55 7.92 -0.31 -5.25
C MET A 55 8.62 -0.42 -6.61
N VAL A 56 8.36 0.49 -7.56
CA VAL A 56 8.94 0.41 -8.92
C VAL A 56 10.07 1.41 -9.12
N SER A 57 11.12 0.98 -9.84
CA SER A 57 12.23 1.86 -10.21
C SER A 57 11.78 2.96 -11.17
N VAL A 58 12.58 4.04 -11.30
CA VAL A 58 12.29 5.15 -12.23
C VAL A 58 12.11 4.65 -13.68
N ALA A 59 12.92 3.66 -14.10
CA ALA A 59 12.81 3.07 -15.44
C ALA A 59 11.50 2.29 -15.61
N THR A 60 11.14 1.50 -14.61
CA THR A 60 9.94 0.65 -14.61
C THR A 60 8.66 1.50 -14.52
N ALA A 61 8.68 2.62 -13.79
CA ALA A 61 7.56 3.55 -13.66
C ALA A 61 7.18 4.27 -14.98
N MET A 62 8.06 4.26 -15.99
CA MET A 62 7.81 4.85 -17.31
C MET A 62 7.13 3.89 -18.30
N ILE A 63 6.94 2.61 -17.93
CA ILE A 63 6.22 1.65 -18.75
C ILE A 63 4.71 1.94 -18.60
N PRO A 64 4.01 2.39 -19.66
CA PRO A 64 2.57 2.61 -19.58
C PRO A 64 1.85 1.27 -19.43
N PHE A 65 0.84 1.23 -18.55
CA PHE A 65 0.04 0.03 -18.27
C PHE A 65 0.84 -1.16 -17.72
N LEU A 66 1.88 -0.89 -16.93
CA LEU A 66 2.71 -1.92 -16.29
C LEU A 66 1.89 -2.90 -15.45
N GLU A 67 0.80 -2.44 -14.84
CA GLU A 67 -0.16 -3.28 -14.12
C GLU A 67 -0.82 -4.38 -14.99
N HIS A 68 -0.66 -4.28 -16.32
CA HIS A 68 -1.13 -5.26 -17.31
C HIS A 68 0.00 -6.03 -17.99
N ASP A 69 1.27 -5.71 -17.70
CA ASP A 69 2.43 -6.45 -18.21
C ASP A 69 2.86 -7.50 -17.18
N ASP A 70 3.03 -8.74 -17.62
CA ASP A 70 3.41 -9.84 -16.75
C ASP A 70 4.87 -9.64 -16.31
N ALA A 71 5.17 -9.84 -15.03
CA ALA A 71 6.46 -9.50 -14.41
C ALA A 71 7.68 -10.24 -15.00
N ASN A 72 7.47 -11.19 -15.91
CA ASN A 72 8.47 -12.04 -16.54
C ASN A 72 8.85 -11.66 -17.99
N ARG A 73 8.66 -10.42 -18.44
CA ARG A 73 9.15 -9.99 -19.75
C ARG A 73 10.52 -9.32 -19.72
#